data_AF-A0A224YFQ2-F1
#
_entry.id   AF-A0A224YFQ2-F1
#
_cell.length_a   1.000
_cell.length_b   1.000
_cell.length_c   1.000
_cell.angle_alpha   90.00
_cell.angle_beta   90.00
_cell.angle_gamma   90.00
#
_symmetry.space_group_name_H-M   'P 1'
#
loop_
_entity.id
_entity.type
_entity.pdbx_description
1 polymer ?
#
loop_
_entity_poly.entity_id
_entity_poly.type
_entity_poly.pdbx_seq_one_letter_code
_entity_poly.pdbx_strand_id
1 'polypeptide(L)'
;MTPGGVWCLGNDARNRFKGRGIPTCGTHLLVGILVLSACTATTRAQGGLDNNSVEPTRSNETVLPFSSGKPPNCFVAPEAGPCRGKLYRYYFHWGVGQCYRYTYSGCGGTGNNFRSKQRCMRTCWPLNYHMYCRTEVEQGPCQSWSVRYYFSAEKNHCFPFYYSGCGGNLNNFRSEQECRAICIAE
;
A
#
# COMPACT_ATOMS: atom_id res chain seq x y z
N MET A 1 -1.08 19.66 -55.05
CA MET A 1 -2.25 19.94 -55.89
C MET A 1 -3.36 19.00 -55.46
N THR A 2 -4.34 19.56 -54.73
CA THR A 2 -5.79 19.26 -54.59
C THR A 2 -6.42 17.87 -54.87
N PRO A 3 -7.59 17.60 -54.27
CA PRO A 3 -7.88 16.37 -53.53
C PRO A 3 -9.15 15.62 -53.99
N GLY A 4 -9.46 14.49 -53.37
CA GLY A 4 -10.77 13.81 -53.42
C GLY A 4 -10.68 12.45 -52.73
N GLY A 5 -11.63 11.97 -51.93
CA GLY A 5 -12.93 12.47 -51.52
C GLY A 5 -13.43 11.61 -50.36
N VAL A 6 -14.28 12.20 -49.55
CA VAL A 6 -14.97 11.62 -48.39
C VAL A 6 -16.10 10.71 -48.87
N TRP A 7 -16.31 9.57 -48.21
CA TRP A 7 -17.59 8.86 -48.20
C TRP A 7 -18.01 8.60 -46.75
N CYS A 8 -18.99 9.38 -46.30
CA CYS A 8 -19.82 9.07 -45.14
C CYS A 8 -20.97 8.17 -45.61
N LEU A 9 -21.21 7.06 -44.92
CA LEU A 9 -22.54 6.45 -44.87
C LEU A 9 -23.00 6.53 -43.42
N GLY A 10 -24.04 7.34 -43.22
CA GLY A 10 -24.71 7.48 -41.95
C GLY A 10 -25.61 6.30 -41.63
N ASN A 11 -25.95 6.17 -40.36
CA ASN A 11 -27.31 5.85 -40.00
C ASN A 11 -27.73 6.73 -38.82
N ASP A 12 -28.89 7.32 -39.04
CA ASP A 12 -29.59 8.31 -38.25
C ASP A 12 -30.51 7.59 -37.26
N ALA A 13 -30.44 7.96 -35.98
CA ALA A 13 -31.57 7.82 -35.06
C ALA A 13 -31.38 8.71 -33.82
N ARG A 14 -31.76 9.99 -34.00
CA ARG A 14 -32.52 10.85 -33.07
C ARG A 14 -32.49 10.45 -31.58
N ASN A 15 -32.01 11.37 -30.74
CA ASN A 15 -32.93 12.01 -29.80
C ASN A 15 -32.54 13.45 -29.48
N ARG A 16 -33.58 14.28 -29.39
CA ARG A 16 -33.58 15.74 -29.43
C ARG A 16 -34.02 16.22 -28.05
N PHE A 17 -33.21 16.98 -27.31
CA PHE A 17 -33.74 17.98 -26.39
C PHE A 17 -32.74 19.13 -26.19
N LYS A 18 -33.17 20.31 -26.63
CA LYS A 18 -32.54 21.61 -26.39
C LYS A 18 -32.81 22.05 -24.95
N GLY A 19 -31.85 22.75 -24.34
CA GLY A 19 -32.08 23.50 -23.11
C GLY A 19 -30.97 24.52 -22.86
N ARG A 20 -31.07 25.69 -23.51
CA ARG A 20 -30.40 26.93 -23.06
C ARG A 20 -31.32 27.62 -22.05
N GLY A 21 -30.76 28.13 -20.96
CA GLY A 21 -31.46 29.06 -20.08
C GLY A 21 -30.69 29.34 -18.79
N ILE A 22 -29.99 30.47 -18.76
CA ILE A 22 -29.55 31.17 -17.55
C ILE A 22 -30.65 32.21 -17.24
N PRO A 23 -31.02 32.41 -15.97
CA PRO A 23 -31.08 33.79 -15.47
C PRO A 23 -30.64 33.99 -14.00
N THR A 24 -29.84 35.04 -13.86
CA THR A 24 -29.61 36.04 -12.79
C THR A 24 -30.25 35.97 -11.39
N CYS A 25 -29.36 36.30 -10.44
CA CYS A 25 -29.46 36.89 -9.09
C CYS A 25 -30.73 37.71 -8.71
N GLY A 26 -31.19 37.54 -7.46
CA GLY A 26 -32.19 38.37 -6.78
C GLY A 26 -32.16 38.14 -5.26
N THR A 27 -32.28 39.24 -4.51
CA THR A 27 -31.89 39.47 -3.10
C THR A 27 -32.96 39.14 -2.02
N HIS A 28 -32.46 38.74 -0.84
CA HIS A 28 -32.94 38.95 0.55
C HIS A 28 -34.44 38.79 0.94
N LEU A 29 -34.69 37.94 1.95
CA LEU A 29 -35.40 38.36 3.18
C LEU A 29 -35.12 37.38 4.35
N LEU A 30 -34.73 37.95 5.49
CA LEU A 30 -34.51 37.28 6.78
C LEU A 30 -35.84 37.11 7.52
N VAL A 31 -36.11 35.95 8.12
CA VAL A 31 -37.00 35.84 9.29
C VAL A 31 -36.43 34.79 10.24
N GLY A 32 -35.97 35.25 11.41
CA GLY A 32 -35.67 34.41 12.56
C GLY A 32 -36.91 34.23 13.44
N ILE A 33 -37.02 33.08 14.10
CA ILE A 33 -37.92 32.88 15.24
C ILE A 33 -37.11 32.22 16.36
N LEU A 34 -37.05 32.94 17.50
CA LEU A 34 -36.43 32.53 18.76
C LEU A 34 -37.46 31.81 19.67
N VAL A 35 -37.05 30.62 20.13
CA VAL A 35 -37.16 29.97 21.45
C VAL A 35 -38.19 30.47 22.50
N LEU A 36 -38.97 29.53 23.07
CA LEU A 36 -39.42 29.47 24.48
C LEU A 36 -39.56 27.97 24.90
N SER A 37 -38.60 27.35 25.61
CA SER A 37 -38.51 27.07 27.07
C SER A 37 -39.79 26.49 27.73
N ALA A 38 -39.82 25.19 28.07
CA ALA A 38 -39.61 24.55 29.41
C ALA A 38 -40.97 24.22 30.10
N CYS A 39 -41.24 23.12 30.82
CA CYS A 39 -40.52 22.45 31.91
C CYS A 39 -41.03 21.01 32.19
N THR A 40 -40.08 20.15 32.62
CA THR A 40 -40.10 19.11 33.69
C THR A 40 -41.30 18.16 33.91
N ALA A 41 -41.01 16.85 33.87
CA ALA A 41 -41.47 15.92 34.89
C ALA A 41 -40.45 14.77 35.09
N THR A 42 -39.89 14.70 36.29
CA THR A 42 -39.07 13.59 36.82
C THR A 42 -39.96 12.47 37.33
N THR A 43 -39.70 11.22 36.93
CA THR A 43 -40.09 10.03 37.70
C THR A 43 -38.91 9.08 37.82
N ARG A 44 -38.44 8.87 39.05
CA ARG A 44 -37.58 7.75 39.46
C ARG A 44 -38.46 6.50 39.61
N ALA A 45 -37.97 5.36 39.13
CA ALA A 45 -38.34 4.05 39.66
C ALA A 45 -37.06 3.22 39.81
N GLN A 46 -36.86 2.64 41.01
CA GLN A 46 -35.75 1.76 41.36
C GLN A 46 -36.11 0.29 41.06
N GLY A 47 -35.10 -0.50 40.72
CA GLY A 47 -34.97 -1.88 41.20
C GLY A 47 -35.21 -3.00 40.19
N GLY A 48 -34.19 -3.84 40.01
CA GLY A 48 -34.31 -5.14 39.34
C GLY A 48 -32.96 -5.62 38.80
N LEU A 49 -32.19 -6.31 39.64
CA LEU A 49 -31.03 -7.12 39.24
C LEU A 49 -31.49 -8.21 38.26
N ASP A 50 -30.66 -8.54 37.27
CA ASP A 50 -30.10 -9.89 37.10
C ASP A 50 -29.52 -10.12 35.69
N ASN A 51 -28.42 -10.89 35.69
CA ASN A 51 -27.85 -11.70 34.63
C ASN A 51 -26.83 -11.09 33.64
N ASN A 52 -25.56 -11.33 34.01
CA ASN A 52 -24.50 -11.88 33.15
C ASN A 52 -24.70 -11.69 31.65
N SER A 53 -24.15 -10.59 31.14
CA SER A 53 -23.90 -10.38 29.72
C SER A 53 -22.42 -10.06 29.56
N VAL A 54 -21.61 -11.09 29.39
CA VAL A 54 -20.23 -10.97 28.89
C VAL A 54 -20.34 -10.63 27.41
N GLU A 55 -20.20 -9.35 27.09
CA GLU A 55 -20.07 -8.85 25.71
C GLU A 55 -18.57 -8.77 25.34
N PRO A 56 -18.19 -9.04 24.08
CA PRO A 56 -17.35 -10.16 23.72
C PRO A 56 -15.87 -9.77 23.74
N THR A 57 -15.02 -10.77 23.89
CA THR A 57 -13.58 -10.67 23.62
C THR A 57 -13.34 -10.15 22.19
N ARG A 58 -13.05 -8.85 22.05
CA ARG A 58 -12.57 -8.27 20.78
C ARG A 58 -11.05 -8.39 20.69
N SER A 59 -10.56 -9.62 20.69
CA SER A 59 -9.26 -9.94 20.08
C SER A 59 -9.51 -10.26 18.61
N ASN A 60 -9.82 -9.23 17.81
CA ASN A 60 -9.78 -9.35 16.35
C ASN A 60 -8.32 -9.26 15.89
N GLU A 61 -7.52 -10.24 16.29
CA GLU A 61 -6.34 -10.61 15.52
C GLU A 61 -6.80 -11.69 14.56
N THR A 62 -6.88 -11.32 13.27
CA THR A 62 -7.12 -12.26 12.19
C THR A 62 -5.89 -13.16 12.07
N VAL A 63 -5.79 -14.16 12.95
CA VAL A 63 -4.79 -15.22 12.84
C VAL A 63 -5.14 -16.03 11.61
N LEU A 64 -4.59 -15.60 10.46
CA LEU A 64 -4.54 -16.42 9.27
C LEU A 64 -3.89 -17.76 9.66
N PRO A 65 -4.41 -18.91 9.20
CA PRO A 65 -3.89 -20.22 9.61
C PRO A 65 -2.44 -20.34 9.17
N PHE A 66 -1.54 -20.14 10.11
CA PHE A 66 -0.10 -20.25 9.92
C PHE A 66 0.25 -21.72 10.12
N SER A 67 0.21 -22.48 9.02
CA SER A 67 0.75 -23.84 8.99
C SER A 67 2.22 -23.81 9.37
N SER A 68 2.51 -24.20 10.61
CA SER A 68 3.69 -24.88 11.19
C SER A 68 5.10 -24.65 10.61
N GLY A 69 5.39 -23.56 9.92
CA GLY A 69 6.70 -23.33 9.28
C GLY A 69 7.33 -22.03 9.75
N LYS A 70 8.64 -22.07 10.05
CA LYS A 70 9.54 -20.92 10.31
C LYS A 70 9.04 -19.59 9.70
N PRO A 71 9.07 -18.46 10.45
CA PRO A 71 8.58 -17.18 9.95
C PRO A 71 9.20 -16.86 8.58
N PRO A 72 8.41 -16.34 7.63
CA PRO A 72 8.91 -16.02 6.30
C PRO A 72 10.08 -15.06 6.44
N ASN A 73 11.23 -15.45 5.89
CA ASN A 73 12.42 -14.62 5.84
C ASN A 73 12.59 -14.17 4.39
N CYS A 74 12.27 -12.91 4.12
CA CYS A 74 12.28 -12.34 2.79
C CYS A 74 13.68 -11.98 2.27
N PHE A 75 14.68 -12.02 3.15
CA PHE A 75 16.03 -11.50 2.90
C PHE A 75 17.10 -12.59 2.89
N VAL A 76 16.68 -13.84 2.67
CA VAL A 76 17.57 -15.00 2.47
C VAL A 76 17.33 -15.60 1.10
N ALA A 77 18.36 -16.25 0.54
CA ALA A 77 18.24 -16.95 -0.73
C ALA A 77 17.17 -18.07 -0.66
N PRO A 78 16.45 -18.34 -1.74
CA PRO A 78 15.61 -19.52 -1.82
C PRO A 78 16.49 -20.77 -1.84
N GLU A 79 16.03 -21.81 -1.15
CA GLU A 79 16.69 -23.13 -1.20
C GLU A 79 15.72 -24.17 -1.74
N ALA A 80 16.21 -24.98 -2.67
CA ALA A 80 15.45 -26.11 -3.18
C ALA A 80 15.22 -27.17 -2.09
N GLY A 81 16.21 -27.42 -1.24
CA GLY A 81 16.17 -28.45 -0.19
C GLY A 81 16.53 -29.85 -0.72
N PRO A 82 16.74 -30.85 0.17
CA PRO A 82 17.37 -32.13 -0.17
C PRO A 82 16.43 -33.20 -0.77
N CYS A 83 15.12 -32.95 -0.81
CA CYS A 83 14.15 -33.87 -1.39
C CYS A 83 14.25 -33.94 -2.93
N ARG A 84 13.37 -34.73 -3.57
CA ARG A 84 13.38 -34.98 -5.02
C ARG A 84 12.12 -34.50 -5.75
N GLY A 85 11.24 -33.78 -5.06
CA GLY A 85 10.06 -33.18 -5.66
C GLY A 85 10.42 -32.05 -6.63
N LYS A 86 9.44 -31.65 -7.46
CA LYS A 86 9.55 -30.50 -8.37
C LYS A 86 8.34 -29.60 -8.18
N LEU A 87 8.30 -28.90 -7.07
CA LEU A 87 7.19 -28.02 -6.71
C LEU A 87 7.51 -26.58 -7.11
N TYR A 88 6.65 -25.96 -7.92
CA TYR A 88 6.77 -24.54 -8.18
C TYR A 88 6.41 -23.72 -6.95
N ARG A 89 7.31 -22.83 -6.57
CA ARG A 89 7.17 -21.90 -5.44
C ARG A 89 7.66 -20.52 -5.86
N TYR A 90 7.38 -19.52 -5.03
CA TYR A 90 7.85 -18.15 -5.20
C TYR A 90 8.80 -17.78 -4.08
N TYR A 91 9.80 -16.99 -4.38
CA TYR A 91 10.68 -16.36 -3.41
C TYR A 91 10.77 -14.86 -3.71
N PHE A 92 10.98 -14.05 -2.68
CA PHE A 92 11.17 -12.63 -2.79
C PHE A 92 12.64 -12.31 -3.03
N HIS A 93 12.93 -11.58 -4.11
CA HIS A 93 14.24 -11.06 -4.41
C HIS A 93 14.32 -9.60 -3.93
N TRP A 94 14.90 -9.39 -2.75
CA TRP A 94 14.90 -8.09 -2.07
C TRP A 94 15.54 -6.97 -2.90
N GLY A 95 16.65 -7.23 -3.58
CA GLY A 95 17.33 -6.22 -4.42
C GLY A 95 16.52 -5.75 -5.63
N VAL A 96 15.48 -6.48 -6.02
CA VAL A 96 14.56 -6.09 -7.11
C VAL A 96 13.17 -5.75 -6.56
N GLY A 97 12.92 -6.04 -5.28
CA GLY A 97 11.61 -5.90 -4.66
C GLY A 97 10.52 -6.78 -5.29
N GLN A 98 10.86 -7.90 -5.94
CA GLN A 98 9.85 -8.71 -6.64
C GLN A 98 9.91 -10.20 -6.29
N CYS A 99 8.78 -10.87 -6.44
CA CYS A 99 8.66 -12.31 -6.26
C CYS A 99 8.87 -13.07 -7.57
N TYR A 100 9.86 -13.96 -7.57
CA TYR A 100 10.22 -14.82 -8.70
C TYR A 100 9.88 -16.29 -8.41
N ARG A 101 9.60 -17.05 -9.47
CA ARG A 101 9.30 -18.48 -9.37
C ARG A 101 10.60 -19.30 -9.30
N TYR A 102 10.61 -20.36 -8.49
CA TYR A 102 11.69 -21.33 -8.42
C TYR A 102 11.15 -22.75 -8.16
N THR A 103 12.02 -23.75 -8.30
CA THR A 103 11.70 -25.16 -8.05
C THR A 103 12.14 -25.55 -6.64
N TYR A 104 11.18 -25.86 -5.79
CA TYR A 104 11.37 -26.38 -4.44
C TYR A 104 11.22 -27.91 -4.43
N SER A 105 12.10 -28.59 -3.70
CA SER A 105 12.18 -30.05 -3.73
C SER A 105 11.17 -30.76 -2.83
N GLY A 106 10.44 -30.02 -2.00
CA GLY A 106 9.34 -30.55 -1.18
C GLY A 106 9.64 -30.63 0.31
N CYS A 107 10.91 -30.63 0.73
CA CYS A 107 11.31 -30.58 2.13
C CYS A 107 12.53 -29.67 2.37
N GLY A 108 12.72 -29.23 3.62
CA GLY A 108 13.82 -28.35 4.01
C GLY A 108 13.70 -26.94 3.44
N GLY A 109 14.85 -26.33 3.15
CA GLY A 109 14.96 -25.00 2.56
C GLY A 109 14.75 -23.83 3.54
N THR A 110 14.62 -22.63 2.98
CA THR A 110 14.48 -21.38 3.74
C THR A 110 13.01 -20.91 3.83
N GLY A 111 12.78 -19.90 4.69
CA GLY A 111 11.48 -19.22 4.80
C GLY A 111 11.11 -18.35 3.61
N ASN A 112 12.02 -18.15 2.64
CA ASN A 112 11.75 -17.43 1.40
C ASN A 112 11.07 -18.35 0.36
N ASN A 113 9.93 -18.94 0.74
CA ASN A 113 9.27 -20.01 0.00
C ASN A 113 7.75 -19.87 0.12
N PHE A 114 7.10 -19.42 -0.93
CA PHE A 114 5.68 -19.10 -0.96
C PHE A 114 4.95 -19.91 -2.03
N ARG A 115 3.72 -20.33 -1.73
CA ARG A 115 2.90 -21.07 -2.69
C ARG A 115 2.36 -20.22 -3.84
N SER A 116 2.24 -18.90 -3.65
CA SER A 116 1.74 -17.98 -4.67
C SER A 116 2.53 -16.67 -4.70
N LYS A 117 2.60 -16.05 -5.89
CA LYS A 117 3.22 -14.73 -6.07
C LYS A 117 2.57 -13.68 -5.17
N GLN A 118 1.24 -13.70 -5.08
CA GLN A 118 0.47 -12.76 -4.26
C GLN A 118 0.81 -12.87 -2.76
N ARG A 119 0.92 -14.10 -2.23
CA ARG A 119 1.30 -14.29 -0.81
C ARG A 119 2.73 -13.83 -0.56
N CYS A 120 3.65 -14.12 -1.48
CA CYS A 120 5.02 -13.63 -1.42
C CYS A 120 5.07 -12.09 -1.39
N MET A 121 4.41 -11.42 -2.34
CA MET A 121 4.43 -9.96 -2.43
C MET A 121 3.81 -9.33 -1.18
N ARG A 122 2.64 -9.78 -0.74
CA ARG A 122 1.96 -9.22 0.44
C ARG A 122 2.77 -9.39 1.73
N THR A 123 3.53 -10.48 1.84
CA THR A 123 4.37 -10.73 3.01
C THR A 123 5.67 -9.92 2.98
N CYS A 124 6.34 -9.86 1.83
CA CYS A 124 7.72 -9.36 1.77
C CYS A 124 7.86 -7.92 1.29
N TRP A 125 6.96 -7.46 0.41
CA TRP A 125 7.04 -6.09 -0.11
C TRP A 125 6.96 -5.02 0.99
N PRO A 126 6.05 -5.09 1.98
CA PRO A 126 5.97 -4.06 3.03
C PRO A 126 7.24 -3.97 3.90
N LEU A 127 7.91 -5.12 4.11
CA LEU A 127 9.17 -5.19 4.85
C LEU A 127 10.31 -4.57 4.03
N ASN A 128 10.41 -4.92 2.75
CA ASN A 128 11.38 -4.33 1.83
C ASN A 128 11.19 -2.82 1.73
N TYR A 129 9.96 -2.37 1.47
CA TYR A 129 9.64 -0.95 1.39
C TYR A 129 9.98 -0.19 2.68
N HIS A 130 9.80 -0.82 3.85
CA HIS A 130 10.23 -0.19 5.10
C HIS A 130 11.73 0.10 5.13
N MET A 131 12.55 -0.91 4.82
CA MET A 131 14.00 -0.79 4.92
C MET A 131 14.62 0.11 3.86
N TYR A 132 14.06 0.11 2.65
CA TYR A 132 14.58 0.89 1.53
C TYR A 132 14.02 2.31 1.44
N CYS A 133 12.80 2.54 1.94
CA CYS A 133 12.04 3.76 1.62
C CYS A 133 11.43 4.46 2.85
N ARG A 134 11.47 3.88 4.05
CA ARG A 134 10.92 4.52 5.25
C ARG A 134 11.93 4.80 6.35
N THR A 135 13.14 4.24 6.27
CA THR A 135 14.20 4.60 7.21
C THR A 135 14.75 5.97 6.85
N GLU A 136 15.13 6.74 7.88
CA GLU A 136 15.90 7.96 7.70
C GLU A 136 17.22 7.66 7.00
N VAL A 137 17.80 8.66 6.34
CA VAL A 137 19.10 8.50 5.69
C VAL A 137 20.23 8.43 6.73
N GLU A 138 21.20 7.55 6.52
CA GLU A 138 22.35 7.40 7.42
C GLU A 138 23.66 7.52 6.63
N GLN A 139 24.47 8.51 7.00
CA GLN A 139 25.75 8.78 6.33
C GLN A 139 26.79 7.70 6.61
N GLY A 140 26.74 7.08 7.80
CA GLY A 140 27.74 6.14 8.29
C GLY A 140 29.01 6.81 8.82
N PRO A 141 29.95 6.04 9.41
CA PRO A 141 31.07 6.58 10.18
C PRO A 141 32.39 6.73 9.40
N CYS A 142 32.43 6.42 8.11
CA CYS A 142 33.66 6.41 7.32
C CYS A 142 34.04 7.80 6.78
N GLN A 143 35.04 7.88 5.90
CA GLN A 143 35.50 9.15 5.30
C GLN A 143 35.71 9.07 3.77
N SER A 144 35.15 8.03 3.12
CA SER A 144 35.15 7.87 1.67
C SER A 144 33.86 8.45 1.10
N TRP A 145 33.82 9.78 1.04
CA TRP A 145 32.62 10.53 0.65
C TRP A 145 32.20 10.23 -0.79
N SER A 146 30.92 9.87 -0.96
CA SER A 146 30.30 9.70 -2.28
C SER A 146 28.87 10.25 -2.26
N VAL A 147 28.42 10.79 -3.38
CA VAL A 147 27.01 11.19 -3.55
C VAL A 147 26.19 9.93 -3.80
N ARG A 148 25.13 9.77 -3.01
CA ARG A 148 24.12 8.71 -3.12
C ARG A 148 22.75 9.34 -3.12
N TYR A 149 21.71 8.54 -3.36
CA TYR A 149 20.33 8.99 -3.33
C TYR A 149 19.57 8.28 -2.22
N TYR A 150 18.65 8.98 -1.57
CA TYR A 150 17.71 8.40 -0.61
C TYR A 150 16.29 8.85 -0.96
N PHE A 151 15.31 8.05 -0.60
CA PHE A 151 13.90 8.37 -0.76
C PHE A 151 13.38 9.09 0.50
N SER A 152 12.73 10.24 0.29
CA SER A 152 11.96 10.94 1.31
C SER A 152 10.48 10.60 1.14
N ALA A 153 9.94 9.82 2.08
CA ALA A 153 8.53 9.45 2.08
C ALA A 153 7.60 10.66 2.27
N GLU A 154 8.03 11.68 3.03
CA GLU A 154 7.29 12.94 3.22
C GLU A 154 7.09 13.69 1.91
N LYS A 155 8.16 13.81 1.12
CA LYS A 155 8.17 14.56 -0.14
C LYS A 155 7.82 13.69 -1.34
N ASN A 156 7.68 12.39 -1.14
CA ASN A 156 7.53 11.37 -2.18
C ASN A 156 8.55 11.54 -3.32
N HIS A 157 9.82 11.76 -2.96
CA HIS A 157 10.86 12.10 -3.92
C HIS A 157 12.24 11.59 -3.49
N CYS A 158 13.12 11.36 -4.46
CA CYS A 158 14.48 10.91 -4.25
C CYS A 158 15.44 12.11 -4.22
N PHE A 159 16.22 12.25 -3.15
CA PHE A 159 17.16 13.35 -2.97
C PHE A 159 18.60 12.83 -2.85
N PRO A 160 19.60 13.61 -3.32
CA PRO A 160 20.99 13.26 -3.10
C PRO A 160 21.40 13.49 -1.64
N PHE A 161 22.37 12.71 -1.14
CA PHE A 161 23.04 12.92 0.15
C PHE A 161 24.50 12.45 0.09
N TYR A 162 25.30 12.86 1.06
CA TYR A 162 26.68 12.40 1.22
C TYR A 162 26.74 11.13 2.06
N TYR A 163 27.18 10.03 1.45
CA TYR A 163 27.46 8.78 2.13
C TYR A 163 28.95 8.66 2.42
N SER A 164 29.28 8.27 3.65
CA SER A 164 30.65 8.17 4.16
C SER A 164 31.47 7.00 3.60
N GLY A 165 30.82 6.08 2.88
CA GLY A 165 31.45 4.93 2.21
C GLY A 165 31.34 3.60 2.96
N CYS A 166 30.88 3.58 4.22
CA CYS A 166 30.59 2.35 4.96
C CYS A 166 29.42 2.53 5.95
N GLY A 167 28.88 1.43 6.47
CA GLY A 167 27.72 1.45 7.36
C GLY A 167 26.49 2.00 6.65
N GLY A 168 25.66 2.77 7.36
CA GLY A 168 24.43 3.29 6.81
C GLY A 168 23.33 2.21 6.75
N ASN A 169 22.20 2.59 6.15
CA ASN A 169 21.07 1.69 5.93
C ASN A 169 20.75 1.56 4.43
N LEU A 170 19.66 0.84 4.11
CA LEU A 170 19.27 0.49 2.75
C LEU A 170 18.57 1.62 1.99
N ASN A 171 18.16 2.71 2.66
CA ASN A 171 17.72 3.93 1.99
C ASN A 171 18.94 4.71 1.44
N ASN A 172 19.69 4.05 0.57
CA ASN A 172 20.96 4.47 0.00
C ASN A 172 21.15 3.81 -1.37
N PHE A 173 20.83 4.57 -2.42
CA PHE A 173 20.84 4.14 -3.81
C PHE A 173 21.99 4.78 -4.57
N ARG A 174 22.49 4.09 -5.60
CA ARG A 174 23.61 4.59 -6.43
C ARG A 174 23.16 5.68 -7.40
N SER A 175 21.89 5.69 -7.78
CA SER A 175 21.32 6.68 -8.68
C SER A 175 19.88 7.06 -8.30
N GLU A 176 19.43 8.22 -8.79
CA GLU A 176 18.04 8.64 -8.65
C GLU A 176 17.09 7.63 -9.29
N GLN A 177 17.45 7.09 -10.46
CA GLN A 177 16.62 6.13 -11.19
C GLN A 177 16.41 4.84 -10.39
N GLU A 178 17.46 4.35 -9.72
CA GLU A 178 17.36 3.18 -8.84
C GLU A 178 16.43 3.46 -7.65
N CYS A 179 16.60 4.60 -6.99
CA CYS A 179 15.74 5.03 -5.89
C CYS A 179 14.27 5.10 -6.32
N ARG A 180 13.99 5.74 -7.46
CA ARG A 180 12.63 5.90 -7.99
C ARG A 180 12.00 4.55 -8.34
N ALA A 181 12.73 3.68 -9.02
CA ALA A 181 12.23 2.37 -9.42
C ALA A 181 11.86 1.47 -8.23
N ILE A 182 12.51 1.67 -7.07
CA ILE A 182 12.25 0.87 -5.86
C ILE A 182 11.17 1.50 -4.98
N CYS A 183 11.19 2.83 -4.81
CA CYS A 183 10.38 3.50 -3.79
C CYS A 183 9.16 4.25 -4.33
N ILE A 184 9.12 4.59 -5.62
CA ILE A 184 7.99 5.29 -6.23
C ILE A 184 7.19 4.25 -7.02
N ALA A 185 6.00 3.93 -6.54
CA ALA A 185 5.03 3.19 -7.35
C ALA A 185 4.61 4.10 -8.52
N GLU A 186 4.84 3.64 -9.76
CA GLU A 186 4.29 4.29 -10.95
C GLU A 186 2.77 4.12 -11.06
#